data_AF-A0AAW6WIJ9-F1
#
_entry.id   AF-A0AAW6WIJ9-F1
#
_cell.length_a   1.000
_cell.length_b   1.000
_cell.length_c   1.000
_cell.angle_alpha   90.00
_cell.angle_beta   90.00
_cell.angle_gamma   90.00
#
_symmetry.space_group_name_H-M   'P 1'
#
loop_
_entity.id
_entity.type
_entity.pdbx_description
1 polymer ?
#
loop_
_entity_poly.entity_id
_entity_poly.type
_entity_poly.pdbx_seq_one_letter_code
_entity_poly.pdbx_strand_id
1 'polypeptide(L)'
;MAANKDTILSWLADLCAAIVTDADDLADTADRIVAAADLDAQAFAPQALDIMRVISESVTDATAFDMIIIPGTVSVGDTFDAMTILVALGLSIAGGRVDWRSRPQARNARARISSAGDAGLAVASAMGGDGADLYSWLSAVVEVACRLVSDLAANAVPIVRVQTGISLPSTVLAYQLYGDAARAGDLVDIAGSATPLVMPTAFDALAS
;
A
#
# COMPACT_ATOMS: atom_id res chain seq x y z
N MET A 1 1.12 25.50 9.81
CA MET A 1 1.54 24.74 8.62
C MET A 1 1.10 25.48 7.37
N ALA A 2 2.05 25.93 6.54
CA ALA A 2 1.82 26.52 5.22
C ALA A 2 2.18 25.50 4.13
N ALA A 3 1.55 24.32 4.18
CA ALA A 3 1.74 23.27 3.18
C ALA A 3 1.31 23.74 1.78
N ASN A 4 2.07 23.34 0.76
CA ASN A 4 1.75 23.63 -0.64
C ASN A 4 0.62 22.72 -1.13
N LYS A 5 -0.59 23.28 -1.27
CA LYS A 5 -1.79 22.54 -1.70
C LYS A 5 -1.65 22.00 -3.12
N ASP A 6 -1.09 22.76 -4.04
CA ASP A 6 -0.95 22.36 -5.44
C ASP A 6 -0.08 21.10 -5.56
N THR A 7 0.98 21.00 -4.75
CA THR A 7 1.83 19.81 -4.69
C THR A 7 1.06 18.59 -4.18
N ILE A 8 0.28 18.76 -3.12
CA ILE A 8 -0.54 17.67 -2.54
C ILE A 8 -1.61 17.23 -3.53
N LEU A 9 -2.32 18.17 -4.16
CA LEU A 9 -3.39 17.89 -5.11
C LEU A 9 -2.87 17.24 -6.39
N SER A 10 -1.73 17.67 -6.90
CA SER A 10 -1.08 17.01 -8.05
C SER A 10 -0.75 15.56 -7.72
N TRP A 11 -0.18 15.30 -6.55
CA TRP A 11 0.14 13.94 -6.11
C TRP A 11 -1.12 13.07 -5.92
N LEU A 12 -2.17 13.61 -5.29
CA LEU A 12 -3.45 12.90 -5.15
C LEU A 12 -4.10 12.63 -6.51
N ALA A 13 -3.98 13.53 -7.48
CA ALA A 13 -4.46 13.33 -8.84
C ALA A 13 -3.72 12.19 -9.55
N ASP A 14 -2.39 12.15 -9.43
CA ASP A 14 -1.57 11.08 -10.00
C ASP A 14 -1.93 9.71 -9.40
N LEU A 15 -2.10 9.64 -8.08
CA LEU A 15 -2.56 8.43 -7.40
C LEU A 15 -3.97 8.02 -7.82
N CYS A 16 -4.90 8.98 -7.90
CA CYS A 16 -6.28 8.74 -8.31
C CYS A 16 -6.33 8.11 -9.71
N ALA A 17 -5.62 8.71 -10.67
CA ALA A 17 -5.55 8.21 -12.04
C ALA A 17 -4.90 6.82 -12.16
N ALA A 18 -3.98 6.48 -11.25
CA ALA A 18 -3.28 5.20 -11.26
C ALA A 18 -4.04 4.06 -10.56
N ILE A 19 -4.79 4.37 -9.50
CA ILE A 19 -5.36 3.37 -8.59
C ILE A 19 -6.88 3.22 -8.76
N VAL A 20 -7.60 4.32 -9.00
CA VAL A 20 -9.07 4.30 -9.05
C VAL A 20 -9.52 3.79 -10.42
N THR A 21 -10.16 2.62 -10.41
CA THR A 21 -10.59 1.93 -11.65
C THR A 21 -12.08 2.05 -11.94
N ASP A 22 -12.89 2.36 -10.92
CA ASP A 22 -14.30 2.67 -11.11
C ASP A 22 -14.46 4.05 -11.74
N ALA A 23 -15.26 4.14 -12.80
CA ALA A 23 -15.37 5.36 -13.60
C ALA A 23 -16.12 6.48 -12.87
N ASP A 24 -17.09 6.12 -12.03
CA ASP A 24 -17.88 7.10 -11.28
C ASP A 24 -17.05 7.65 -10.11
N ASP A 25 -16.34 6.77 -9.38
CA ASP A 25 -15.42 7.18 -8.31
C ASP A 25 -14.26 8.04 -8.86
N LEU A 26 -13.72 7.69 -10.04
CA LEU A 26 -12.65 8.45 -10.68
C LEU A 26 -13.12 9.86 -11.07
N ALA A 27 -14.32 9.97 -11.66
CA ALA A 27 -14.89 11.26 -12.05
C ALA A 27 -15.19 12.13 -10.82
N ASP A 28 -15.87 11.58 -9.80
CA ASP A 28 -16.16 12.29 -8.55
C ASP A 28 -14.87 12.76 -7.86
N THR A 29 -13.89 11.86 -7.71
CA THR A 29 -12.63 12.19 -7.03
C THR A 29 -11.83 13.25 -7.81
N ALA A 30 -11.83 13.20 -9.16
CA ALA A 30 -11.18 14.22 -9.98
C ALA A 30 -11.84 15.59 -9.81
N ASP A 31 -13.17 15.68 -9.83
CA ASP A 31 -13.91 16.93 -9.60
C ASP A 31 -13.64 17.50 -8.21
N ARG A 32 -13.57 16.61 -7.21
CA ARG A 32 -13.24 16.94 -5.82
C ARG A 32 -11.82 17.46 -5.64
N ILE A 33 -10.85 16.94 -6.40
CA ILE A 33 -9.46 17.43 -6.41
C ILE A 33 -9.40 18.84 -6.99
N VAL A 34 -10.11 19.09 -8.10
CA VAL A 34 -10.18 20.43 -8.72
C VAL A 34 -10.81 21.43 -7.75
N ALA A 35 -11.95 21.07 -7.15
CA ALA A 35 -12.65 21.94 -6.20
C ALA A 35 -11.82 22.22 -4.92
N ALA A 36 -10.94 21.31 -4.53
CA ALA A 36 -10.13 21.46 -3.33
C ALA A 36 -9.06 22.58 -3.44
N ALA A 37 -8.69 22.99 -4.65
CA ALA A 37 -7.69 24.04 -4.87
C ALA A 37 -8.14 25.39 -4.28
N ASP A 38 -9.44 25.67 -4.32
CA ASP A 38 -10.02 26.95 -3.86
C ASP A 38 -10.41 26.95 -2.38
N LEU A 39 -10.27 25.82 -1.68
CA LEU A 39 -10.60 25.72 -0.26
C LEU A 39 -9.60 26.48 0.60
N ASP A 40 -10.04 26.97 1.77
CA ASP A 40 -9.12 27.44 2.81
C ASP A 40 -8.40 26.26 3.49
N ALA A 41 -7.47 26.54 4.41
CA ALA A 41 -6.69 25.47 5.05
C ALA A 41 -7.56 24.54 5.92
N GLN A 42 -8.60 25.07 6.56
CA GLN A 42 -9.47 24.31 7.47
C GLN A 42 -10.40 23.36 6.72
N ALA A 43 -10.92 23.79 5.56
CA ALA A 43 -11.74 22.96 4.69
C ALA A 43 -10.90 22.00 3.82
N PHE A 44 -9.67 22.38 3.46
CA PHE A 44 -8.79 21.55 2.65
C PHE A 44 -8.34 20.27 3.37
N ALA A 45 -7.98 20.35 4.65
CA ALA A 45 -7.47 19.19 5.40
C ALA A 45 -8.42 17.98 5.41
N PRO A 46 -9.71 18.09 5.80
CA PRO A 46 -10.64 16.98 5.75
C PRO A 46 -10.93 16.51 4.32
N GLN A 47 -10.94 17.42 3.35
CA GLN A 47 -11.13 17.06 1.94
C GLN A 47 -9.97 16.20 1.41
N ALA A 48 -8.72 16.56 1.73
CA ALA A 48 -7.55 15.78 1.34
C ALA A 48 -7.53 14.38 1.99
N LEU A 49 -7.95 14.28 3.27
CA LEU A 49 -8.09 13.00 3.97
C LEU A 49 -9.16 12.11 3.31
N ASP A 50 -10.30 12.69 2.90
CA ASP A 50 -11.37 11.91 2.27
C ASP A 50 -11.02 11.50 0.82
N ILE A 51 -10.35 12.37 0.05
CA ILE A 51 -9.79 11.98 -1.26
C ILE A 51 -8.81 10.81 -1.10
N MET A 52 -7.90 10.89 -0.12
CA MET A 52 -6.97 9.80 0.16
C MET A 52 -7.69 8.52 0.60
N ARG A 53 -8.77 8.63 1.37
CA ARG A 53 -9.62 7.49 1.73
C ARG A 53 -10.18 6.79 0.49
N VAL A 54 -10.79 7.55 -0.44
CA VAL A 54 -11.36 6.97 -1.68
C VAL A 54 -10.28 6.26 -2.50
N ILE A 55 -9.14 6.92 -2.74
CA ILE A 55 -7.99 6.31 -3.45
C ILE A 55 -7.57 5.00 -2.78
N SER A 56 -7.49 4.99 -1.45
CA SER A 56 -7.05 3.82 -0.68
C SER A 56 -8.09 2.69 -0.66
N GLU A 57 -9.38 3.03 -0.71
CA GLU A 57 -10.47 2.06 -0.82
C GLU A 57 -10.49 1.37 -2.18
N SER A 58 -9.98 2.02 -3.23
CA SER A 58 -9.84 1.44 -4.57
C SER A 58 -8.63 0.52 -4.73
N VAL A 59 -7.72 0.44 -3.75
CA VAL A 59 -6.57 -0.48 -3.79
C VAL A 59 -7.03 -1.93 -3.66
N THR A 60 -6.66 -2.77 -4.62
CA THR A 60 -7.04 -4.19 -4.66
C THR A 60 -5.85 -5.15 -4.69
N ASP A 61 -4.64 -4.68 -5.03
CA ASP A 61 -3.45 -5.49 -5.12
C ASP A 61 -2.21 -4.82 -4.48
N ALA A 62 -1.14 -5.61 -4.34
CA ALA A 62 0.11 -5.16 -3.73
C ALA A 62 0.82 -4.08 -4.56
N THR A 63 0.65 -4.06 -5.88
CA THR A 63 1.29 -3.09 -6.77
C THR A 63 0.69 -1.70 -6.53
N ALA A 64 -0.65 -1.60 -6.50
CA ALA A 64 -1.34 -0.36 -6.18
C ALA A 64 -1.05 0.11 -4.74
N PHE A 65 -0.93 -0.81 -3.78
CA PHE A 65 -0.48 -0.50 -2.42
C PHE A 65 0.94 0.10 -2.40
N ASP A 66 1.85 -0.41 -3.24
CA ASP A 66 3.22 0.09 -3.38
C ASP A 66 3.32 1.46 -4.06
N MET A 67 2.27 1.91 -4.76
CA MET A 67 2.21 3.26 -5.32
C MET A 67 1.98 4.36 -4.28
N ILE A 68 1.43 4.04 -3.10
CA ILE A 68 1.18 5.02 -2.03
C ILE A 68 2.49 5.42 -1.34
N ILE A 69 3.22 6.35 -1.96
CA ILE A 69 4.48 6.90 -1.47
C ILE A 69 4.53 8.41 -1.70
N ILE A 70 5.31 9.10 -0.89
CA ILE A 70 5.66 10.50 -1.14
C ILE A 70 6.69 10.53 -2.29
N PRO A 71 6.48 11.33 -3.35
CA PRO A 71 7.45 11.47 -4.42
C PRO A 71 8.78 12.01 -3.89
N GLY A 72 9.91 11.45 -4.35
CA GLY A 72 11.26 11.87 -3.92
C GLY A 72 11.64 13.30 -4.32
N THR A 73 10.81 13.97 -5.13
CA THR A 73 10.93 15.39 -5.48
C THR A 73 10.44 16.33 -4.38
N VAL A 74 9.68 15.83 -3.40
CA VAL A 74 9.15 16.63 -2.29
C VAL A 74 10.19 16.71 -1.16
N SER A 75 10.63 17.92 -0.84
CA SER A 75 11.56 18.18 0.27
C SER A 75 10.86 18.19 1.63
N VAL A 76 11.60 17.82 2.69
CA VAL A 76 11.12 17.89 4.08
C VAL A 76 10.62 19.29 4.45
N GLY A 77 9.50 19.36 5.16
CA GLY A 77 8.81 20.57 5.59
C GLY A 77 7.28 20.37 5.62
N ASP A 78 6.53 21.45 5.79
CA ASP A 78 5.07 21.42 6.00
C ASP A 78 4.28 20.60 4.95
N THR A 79 4.68 20.65 3.67
CA THR A 79 4.06 19.84 2.60
C THR A 79 4.36 18.35 2.79
N PHE A 80 5.61 18.00 3.07
CA PHE A 80 6.03 16.63 3.31
C PHE A 80 5.35 16.04 4.55
N ASP A 81 5.21 16.84 5.60
CA ASP A 81 4.55 16.45 6.85
C ASP A 81 3.06 16.16 6.63
N ALA A 82 2.36 17.00 5.87
CA ALA A 82 0.98 16.76 5.46
C ALA A 82 0.84 15.47 4.64
N MET A 83 1.72 15.25 3.66
CA MET A 83 1.72 14.03 2.84
C MET A 83 2.07 12.79 3.65
N THR A 84 2.91 12.91 4.69
CA THR A 84 3.26 11.80 5.60
C THR A 84 2.04 11.30 6.35
N ILE A 85 1.18 12.22 6.83
CA ILE A 85 -0.11 11.86 7.46
C ILE A 85 -1.02 11.16 6.44
N LEU A 86 -1.12 11.68 5.21
CA LEU A 86 -1.94 11.07 4.15
C LEU A 86 -1.45 9.67 3.76
N VAL A 87 -0.14 9.46 3.65
CA VAL A 87 0.45 8.14 3.39
C VAL A 87 0.18 7.17 4.55
N ALA A 88 0.32 7.62 5.80
CA ALA A 88 0.01 6.79 6.98
C ALA A 88 -1.46 6.34 6.99
N LEU A 89 -2.39 7.27 6.73
CA LEU A 89 -3.81 6.95 6.58
C LEU A 89 -4.05 5.98 5.41
N GLY A 90 -3.52 6.32 4.24
CA GLY A 90 -3.82 5.58 3.02
C GLY A 90 -3.33 4.15 3.05
N LEU A 91 -2.10 3.92 3.53
CA LEU A 91 -1.58 2.57 3.74
C LEU A 91 -2.38 1.79 4.78
N SER A 92 -2.87 2.46 5.83
CA SER A 92 -3.69 1.81 6.87
C SER A 92 -5.03 1.31 6.31
N ILE A 93 -5.66 2.08 5.41
CA ILE A 93 -6.90 1.68 4.75
C ILE A 93 -6.63 0.61 3.69
N ALA A 94 -5.71 0.88 2.77
CA ALA A 94 -5.39 0.02 1.64
C ALA A 94 -4.91 -1.37 2.09
N GLY A 95 -4.15 -1.43 3.20
CA GLY A 95 -3.59 -2.68 3.70
C GLY A 95 -4.63 -3.75 4.03
N GLY A 96 -5.82 -3.33 4.48
CA GLY A 96 -6.95 -4.24 4.76
C GLY A 96 -7.71 -4.71 3.52
N ARG A 97 -7.46 -4.10 2.36
CA ARG A 97 -8.18 -4.37 1.11
C ARG A 97 -7.44 -5.26 0.14
N VAL A 98 -6.12 -5.30 0.24
CA VAL A 98 -5.28 -6.13 -0.61
C VAL A 98 -5.44 -7.61 -0.27
N ASP A 99 -5.61 -8.43 -1.31
CA ASP A 99 -5.51 -9.89 -1.19
C ASP A 99 -4.05 -10.33 -1.16
N TRP A 100 -3.51 -10.46 0.05
CA TRP A 100 -2.10 -10.80 0.26
C TRP A 100 -1.82 -12.27 -0.08
N ARG A 101 -1.09 -12.49 -1.18
CA ARG A 101 -0.82 -13.83 -1.71
C ARG A 101 -0.01 -14.73 -0.78
N SER A 102 0.80 -14.14 0.10
CA SER A 102 1.68 -14.89 0.99
C SER A 102 1.85 -14.21 2.35
N ARG A 103 2.18 -15.00 3.38
CA ARG A 103 2.47 -14.45 4.71
C ARG A 103 3.60 -13.42 4.72
N PRO A 104 4.73 -13.62 4.01
CA PRO A 104 5.79 -12.61 3.96
C PRO A 104 5.34 -11.31 3.31
N GLN A 105 4.52 -11.37 2.25
CA GLN A 105 3.98 -10.17 1.61
C GLN A 105 3.09 -9.37 2.58
N ALA A 106 2.16 -10.04 3.27
CA ALA A 106 1.33 -9.41 4.29
C ALA A 106 2.15 -8.83 5.46
N ARG A 107 3.21 -9.53 5.89
CA ARG A 107 4.13 -9.03 6.95
C ARG A 107 4.90 -7.79 6.51
N ASN A 108 5.36 -7.75 5.26
CA ASN A 108 6.04 -6.58 4.69
C ASN A 108 5.08 -5.38 4.62
N ALA A 109 3.84 -5.60 4.18
CA ALA A 109 2.80 -4.58 4.18
C ALA A 109 2.54 -4.04 5.59
N ARG A 110 2.38 -4.92 6.58
CA ARG A 110 2.24 -4.51 7.99
C ARG A 110 3.43 -3.68 8.48
N ALA A 111 4.66 -4.08 8.15
CA ALA A 111 5.85 -3.33 8.54
C ALA A 111 5.86 -1.92 7.90
N ARG A 112 5.43 -1.81 6.64
CA ARG A 112 5.31 -0.53 5.93
C ARG A 112 4.23 0.36 6.54
N ILE A 113 3.07 -0.20 6.91
CA ILE A 113 2.01 0.53 7.64
C ILE A 113 2.55 1.05 8.97
N SER A 114 3.20 0.20 9.75
CA SER A 114 3.79 0.59 11.04
C SER A 114 4.80 1.72 10.86
N SER A 115 5.71 1.60 9.90
CA SER A 115 6.73 2.63 9.64
C SER A 115 6.13 3.96 9.18
N ALA A 116 5.09 3.93 8.34
CA ALA A 116 4.39 5.14 7.91
C ALA A 116 3.58 5.75 9.07
N GLY A 117 2.96 4.92 9.89
CA GLY A 117 2.27 5.32 11.11
C GLY A 117 3.21 6.01 12.09
N ASP A 118 4.38 5.45 12.38
CA ASP A 118 5.39 6.06 13.25
C ASP A 118 5.81 7.44 12.72
N ALA A 119 6.02 7.59 11.41
CA ALA A 119 6.35 8.86 10.78
C ALA A 119 5.19 9.88 10.90
N GLY A 120 3.95 9.47 10.62
CA GLY A 120 2.77 10.34 10.75
C GLY A 120 2.48 10.76 12.19
N LEU A 121 2.69 9.86 13.15
CA LEU A 121 2.57 10.14 14.58
C LEU A 121 3.66 11.10 15.06
N ALA A 122 4.88 11.00 14.53
CA ALA A 122 5.94 11.97 14.82
C ALA A 122 5.55 13.39 14.33
N VAL A 123 4.95 13.50 13.15
CA VAL A 123 4.42 14.78 12.64
C VAL A 123 3.32 15.32 13.56
N ALA A 124 2.31 14.51 13.89
CA ALA A 124 1.22 14.94 14.76
C ALA A 124 1.73 15.35 16.16
N SER A 125 2.72 14.62 16.70
CA SER A 125 3.35 14.97 17.98
C SER A 125 4.12 16.29 17.92
N ALA A 126 4.76 16.61 16.78
CA ALA A 126 5.51 17.86 16.61
C ALA A 126 4.61 19.11 16.62
N MET A 127 3.31 18.94 16.35
CA MET A 127 2.30 20.01 16.43
C MET A 127 1.95 20.39 17.87
N GLY A 128 2.42 19.64 18.88
CA GLY A 128 2.14 19.90 20.28
C GLY A 128 0.67 19.64 20.64
N GLY A 129 0.10 20.50 21.49
CA GLY A 129 -1.29 20.33 21.98
C GLY A 129 -2.34 20.31 20.87
N ASP A 130 -2.12 21.07 19.79
CA ASP A 130 -3.05 21.15 18.66
C ASP A 130 -3.08 19.85 17.83
N GLY A 131 -2.06 19.00 17.94
CA GLY A 131 -1.96 17.72 17.25
C GLY A 131 -2.48 16.53 18.05
N ALA A 132 -2.92 16.71 19.31
CA ALA A 132 -3.26 15.60 20.21
C ALA A 132 -4.41 14.73 19.68
N ASP A 133 -5.47 15.35 19.15
CA ASP A 133 -6.61 14.64 18.58
C ASP A 133 -6.21 13.88 17.30
N LEU A 134 -5.42 14.51 16.44
CA LEU A 134 -4.90 13.89 15.22
C LEU A 134 -4.00 12.69 15.55
N TYR A 135 -3.12 12.84 16.54
CA TYR A 135 -2.25 11.76 17.02
C TYR A 135 -3.09 10.59 17.52
N SER A 136 -4.06 10.85 18.40
CA SER A 136 -4.93 9.79 18.97
C SER A 136 -5.72 9.07 17.87
N TRP A 137 -6.28 9.82 16.92
CA TRP A 137 -7.03 9.25 15.81
C TRP A 137 -6.14 8.41 14.89
N LEU A 138 -5.00 8.96 14.46
CA LEU A 138 -4.08 8.27 13.55
C LEU A 138 -3.50 7.01 14.20
N SER A 139 -3.16 7.06 15.50
CA SER A 139 -2.67 5.89 16.25
C SER A 139 -3.70 4.76 16.23
N ALA A 140 -4.97 5.08 16.51
CA ALA A 140 -6.04 4.09 16.50
C ALA A 140 -6.23 3.46 15.11
N VAL A 141 -6.19 4.27 14.03
CA VAL A 141 -6.30 3.77 12.66
C VAL A 141 -5.14 2.83 12.30
N VAL A 142 -3.91 3.23 12.60
CA VAL A 142 -2.70 2.43 12.32
C VAL A 142 -2.71 1.13 13.11
N GLU A 143 -3.10 1.15 14.39
CA GLU A 143 -3.20 -0.04 15.24
C GLU A 143 -4.22 -1.04 14.70
N VAL A 144 -5.41 -0.56 14.33
CA VAL A 144 -6.47 -1.40 13.74
C VAL A 144 -5.98 -2.00 12.43
N ALA A 145 -5.36 -1.22 11.56
CA ALA A 145 -4.81 -1.71 10.29
C ALA A 145 -3.72 -2.76 10.50
N CYS A 146 -2.76 -2.51 11.40
CA CYS A 146 -1.70 -3.45 11.71
C CYS A 146 -2.25 -4.78 12.26
N ARG A 147 -3.30 -4.73 13.07
CA ARG A 147 -3.98 -5.92 13.57
C ARG A 147 -4.69 -6.66 12.44
N LEU A 148 -5.46 -5.96 11.62
CA LEU A 148 -6.17 -6.54 10.47
C LEU A 148 -5.20 -7.24 9.52
N VAL A 149 -4.10 -6.60 9.13
CA VAL A 149 -3.09 -7.20 8.25
C VAL A 149 -2.38 -8.39 8.92
N SER A 150 -2.20 -8.35 10.25
CA SER A 150 -1.68 -9.51 10.99
C SER A 150 -2.63 -10.71 10.89
N ASP A 151 -3.93 -10.48 11.03
CA ASP A 151 -4.96 -11.51 10.93
C ASP A 151 -5.04 -12.07 9.50
N LEU A 152 -4.97 -11.21 8.48
CA LEU A 152 -4.84 -11.62 7.08
C LEU A 152 -3.58 -12.45 6.84
N ALA A 153 -2.44 -12.03 7.39
CA ALA A 153 -1.17 -12.76 7.29
C ALA A 153 -1.23 -14.14 7.97
N ALA A 154 -2.02 -14.31 9.04
CA ALA A 154 -2.20 -15.60 9.69
C ALA A 154 -2.94 -16.60 8.78
N ASN A 155 -3.92 -16.09 8.04
CA ASN A 155 -4.73 -16.87 7.10
C ASN A 155 -4.07 -17.08 5.73
N ALA A 156 -3.09 -16.24 5.36
CA ALA A 156 -2.37 -16.37 4.10
C ALA A 156 -1.51 -17.65 4.02
N VAL A 157 -1.30 -18.14 2.80
CA VAL A 157 -0.57 -19.38 2.54
C VAL A 157 0.91 -19.21 2.91
N PRO A 158 1.51 -20.14 3.67
CA PRO A 158 2.93 -20.09 4.02
C PRO A 158 3.82 -20.36 2.80
N ILE A 159 5.03 -19.81 2.83
CA ILE A 159 6.07 -20.12 1.85
C ILE A 159 6.88 -21.32 2.34
N VAL A 160 7.12 -22.28 1.46
CA VAL A 160 7.96 -23.45 1.67
C VAL A 160 9.12 -23.45 0.69
N ARG A 161 10.26 -24.02 1.10
CA ARG A 161 11.41 -24.19 0.23
C ARG A 161 11.32 -25.54 -0.47
N VAL A 162 11.24 -25.50 -1.80
CA VAL A 162 11.18 -26.67 -2.67
C VAL A 162 12.58 -26.95 -3.22
N GLN A 163 12.96 -28.22 -3.28
CA GLN A 163 14.23 -28.66 -3.85
C GLN A 163 13.99 -29.81 -4.83
N THR A 164 14.35 -29.60 -6.09
CA THR A 164 14.04 -30.53 -7.20
C THR A 164 15.26 -31.29 -7.72
N GLY A 165 16.46 -30.92 -7.28
CA GLY A 165 17.74 -31.53 -7.68
C GLY A 165 18.18 -31.21 -9.11
N ILE A 166 17.24 -30.87 -10.00
CA ILE A 166 17.47 -30.42 -11.37
C ILE A 166 16.66 -29.17 -11.69
N SER A 167 17.20 -28.32 -12.56
CA SER A 167 16.49 -27.13 -13.04
C SER A 167 15.37 -27.55 -13.97
N LEU A 168 14.17 -27.07 -13.72
CA LEU A 168 12.98 -27.36 -14.52
C LEU A 168 12.27 -26.06 -14.91
N PRO A 169 11.48 -26.04 -15.99
CA PRO A 169 10.62 -24.91 -16.30
C PRO A 169 9.55 -24.69 -15.22
N SER A 170 9.24 -23.43 -14.93
CA SER A 170 8.22 -23.01 -13.96
C SER A 170 6.84 -23.62 -14.21
N THR A 171 6.44 -23.83 -15.47
CA THR A 171 5.17 -24.49 -15.83
C THR A 171 5.11 -25.95 -15.41
N VAL A 172 6.22 -26.68 -15.55
CA VAL A 172 6.33 -28.07 -15.08
C VAL A 172 6.30 -28.11 -13.56
N LEU A 173 7.03 -27.20 -12.91
CA LEU A 173 7.08 -27.11 -11.45
C LEU A 173 5.73 -26.74 -10.85
N ALA A 174 5.01 -25.78 -11.44
CA ALA A 174 3.68 -25.37 -10.99
C ALA A 174 2.67 -26.52 -11.12
N TYR A 175 2.70 -27.26 -12.23
CA TYR A 175 1.87 -28.46 -12.37
C TYR A 175 2.23 -29.54 -11.34
N GLN A 176 3.51 -29.77 -11.06
CA GLN A 176 3.95 -30.77 -10.07
C GLN A 176 3.58 -30.38 -8.63
N LEU A 177 3.66 -29.09 -8.28
CA LEU A 177 3.41 -28.61 -6.91
C LEU A 177 1.92 -28.35 -6.64
N TYR A 178 1.20 -27.84 -7.64
CA TYR A 178 -0.15 -27.32 -7.49
C TYR A 178 -1.20 -28.05 -8.32
N GLY A 179 -0.81 -28.92 -9.24
CA GLY A 179 -1.72 -29.51 -10.23
C GLY A 179 -2.17 -28.52 -11.31
N ASP A 180 -1.65 -27.30 -11.32
CA ASP A 180 -2.06 -26.23 -12.22
C ASP A 180 -0.84 -25.49 -12.79
N ALA A 181 -0.65 -25.61 -14.11
CA ALA A 181 0.44 -24.94 -14.82
C ALA A 181 0.24 -23.42 -14.95
N ALA A 182 -0.99 -22.91 -14.80
CA ALA A 182 -1.27 -21.47 -14.87
C ALA A 182 -0.63 -20.70 -13.70
N ARG A 183 -0.33 -21.37 -12.59
CA ARG A 183 0.37 -20.81 -11.42
C ARG A 183 1.88 -20.62 -11.60
N ALA A 184 2.40 -20.86 -12.81
CA ALA A 184 3.82 -20.70 -13.11
C ALA A 184 4.32 -19.27 -12.90
N GLY A 185 3.52 -18.26 -13.26
CA GLY A 185 3.87 -16.85 -13.05
C GLY A 185 4.11 -16.54 -11.57
N ASP A 186 3.12 -16.87 -10.73
CA ASP A 186 3.22 -16.69 -9.28
C ASP A 186 4.44 -17.41 -8.71
N LEU A 187 4.73 -18.62 -9.20
CA LEU A 187 5.89 -19.40 -8.76
C LEU A 187 7.22 -18.70 -9.10
N VAL A 188 7.33 -18.12 -10.29
CA VAL A 188 8.50 -17.35 -10.73
C VAL A 188 8.68 -16.12 -9.84
N ASP A 189 7.59 -15.40 -9.57
CA ASP A 189 7.60 -14.19 -8.75
C ASP A 189 8.05 -14.48 -7.32
N ILE A 190 7.51 -15.54 -6.71
CA ILE A 190 7.88 -15.95 -5.34
C ILE A 190 9.30 -16.47 -5.29
N ALA A 191 9.74 -17.23 -6.29
CA ALA A 191 11.10 -17.74 -6.37
C ALA A 191 12.14 -16.65 -6.65
N GLY A 192 11.71 -15.44 -7.04
CA GLY A 192 12.60 -14.36 -7.48
C GLY A 192 13.42 -14.75 -8.71
N SER A 193 12.89 -15.62 -9.57
CA SER A 193 13.62 -16.14 -10.73
C SER A 193 13.45 -15.23 -11.94
N ALA A 194 14.55 -14.78 -12.54
CA ALA A 194 14.49 -13.99 -13.78
C ALA A 194 14.21 -14.86 -15.03
N THR A 195 14.36 -16.19 -14.94
CA THR A 195 14.31 -17.10 -16.09
C THR A 195 13.28 -18.21 -15.87
N PRO A 196 12.02 -18.03 -16.29
CA PRO A 196 10.94 -19.01 -16.10
C PRO A 196 11.21 -20.39 -16.71
N LEU A 197 12.05 -20.49 -17.73
CA LEU A 197 12.43 -21.76 -18.38
C LEU A 197 13.53 -22.53 -17.63
N VAL A 198 14.27 -21.85 -16.74
CA VAL A 198 15.42 -22.40 -16.02
C VAL A 198 15.29 -21.94 -14.56
N MET A 199 14.38 -22.57 -13.83
CA MET A 199 14.19 -22.26 -12.42
C MET A 199 15.34 -22.85 -11.58
N PRO A 200 15.76 -22.18 -10.50
CA PRO A 200 16.74 -22.73 -9.57
C PRO A 200 16.38 -24.13 -9.09
N THR A 201 17.37 -24.94 -8.73
CA THR A 201 17.14 -26.29 -8.16
C THR A 201 16.59 -26.25 -6.73
N ALA A 202 16.66 -25.08 -6.08
CA ALA A 202 16.03 -24.79 -4.80
C ALA A 202 15.40 -23.40 -4.85
N PHE A 203 14.10 -23.31 -4.59
CA PHE A 203 13.33 -22.08 -4.67
C PHE A 203 12.21 -22.05 -3.63
N ASP A 204 11.71 -20.84 -3.39
CA ASP A 204 10.57 -20.61 -2.51
C ASP A 204 9.27 -20.73 -3.31
N ALA A 205 8.26 -21.34 -2.71
CA ALA A 205 6.96 -21.61 -3.32
C ALA A 205 5.85 -21.49 -2.26
N LEU A 206 4.62 -21.20 -2.66
CA LEU A 206 3.47 -21.34 -1.75
C LEU A 206 3.29 -22.81 -1.38
N ALA A 207 2.94 -23.08 -0.13
CA ALA A 207 2.48 -24.40 0.28
C ALA A 207 1.20 -24.77 -0.47
N SER A 208 1.10 -26.05 -0.91
CA SER A 208 -0.11 -26.63 -1.48
C SER A 208 -0.96 -27.37 -0.46
#